data_AF-A0AAV4H9X8-F1
#
_entry.id   AF-A0AAV4H9X8-F1
#
_cell.length_a   1.000
_cell.length_b   1.000
_cell.length_c   1.000
_cell.angle_alpha   90.00
_cell.angle_beta   90.00
_cell.angle_gamma   90.00
#
_symmetry.space_group_name_H-M   'P 1'
#
loop_
_entity.id
_entity.type
_entity.pdbx_description
1 polymer ?
#
loop_
_entity_poly.entity_id
_entity_poly.type
_entity_poly.pdbx_seq_one_letter_code
_entity_poly.pdbx_strand_id
1 'polypeptide(L)'
;MDTYIGITENTFKTRFNQHMSSFRLPHKKSATALSEHVWKQKDNKRDFKISWEIIEKSAAYSTKTKKKCNLCLSEKYFILEKKPTLNKREEILSTCMHTRKYLLKNTKESRRHNDELDLNGHDGAIEIEAVPDDAPEEEGQKHCVVRE
;
A
#
# COMPACT_ATOMS: atom_id res chain seq x y z
N MET A 1 -15.94 9.90 -7.59
CA MET A 1 -15.38 8.65 -7.04
C MET A 1 -13.89 8.86 -6.96
N ASP A 2 -13.35 8.85 -5.74
CA ASP A 2 -11.92 9.04 -5.51
C ASP A 2 -11.24 7.67 -5.63
N THR A 3 -10.05 7.60 -6.23
CA THR A 3 -9.34 6.32 -6.40
C THR A 3 -7.93 6.42 -5.84
N TYR A 4 -7.49 5.42 -5.08
CA TYR A 4 -6.10 5.30 -4.64
C TYR A 4 -5.40 4.12 -5.32
N ILE A 5 -4.25 4.39 -5.91
CA ILE A 5 -3.41 3.41 -6.59
C ILE A 5 -2.14 3.24 -5.76
N GLY A 6 -1.93 2.08 -5.15
CA GLY A 6 -0.67 1.76 -4.48
C GLY A 6 -0.19 0.35 -4.81
N ILE A 7 1.13 0.18 -4.94
CA ILE A 7 1.75 -1.13 -5.18
C ILE A 7 2.16 -1.86 -3.91
N THR A 8 2.46 -3.14 -4.08
CA THR A 8 3.11 -3.98 -3.07
C THR A 8 4.05 -4.97 -3.76
N GLU A 9 5.20 -5.28 -3.15
CA GLU A 9 6.04 -6.43 -3.54
C GLU A 9 5.71 -7.69 -2.72
N ASN A 10 4.86 -7.56 -1.68
CA ASN A 10 4.33 -8.65 -0.83
C ASN A 10 2.87 -8.95 -1.17
N THR A 11 2.33 -10.09 -0.67
CA THR A 11 0.97 -10.58 -0.99
C THR A 11 -0.08 -9.49 -0.86
N PHE A 12 -1.13 -9.55 -1.69
CA PHE A 12 -2.27 -8.62 -1.54
C PHE A 12 -2.81 -8.64 -0.12
N LYS A 13 -2.95 -9.85 0.46
CA LYS A 13 -3.32 -10.06 1.86
C LYS A 13 -2.43 -9.28 2.82
N THR A 14 -1.12 -9.29 2.62
CA THR A 14 -0.17 -8.49 3.43
C THR A 14 -0.44 -6.99 3.30
N ARG A 15 -0.60 -6.49 2.07
CA ARG A 15 -0.87 -5.06 1.84
C ARG A 15 -2.21 -4.62 2.39
N PHE A 16 -3.24 -5.46 2.23
CA PHE A 16 -4.57 -5.25 2.80
C PHE A 16 -4.48 -5.15 4.33
N ASN A 17 -3.81 -6.10 4.99
CA ASN A 17 -3.61 -6.07 6.44
C ASN A 17 -2.85 -4.81 6.90
N GLN A 18 -1.87 -4.34 6.13
CA GLN A 18 -1.16 -3.09 6.41
C GLN A 18 -2.11 -1.87 6.33
N HIS A 19 -2.99 -1.82 5.33
CA HIS A 19 -4.01 -0.78 5.24
C HIS A 19 -5.03 -0.86 6.37
N MET A 20 -5.51 -2.06 6.72
CA MET A 20 -6.41 -2.24 7.87
C MET A 20 -5.75 -1.76 9.17
N SER A 21 -4.46 -2.07 9.36
CA SER A 21 -3.69 -1.55 10.48
C SER A 21 -3.60 -0.02 10.45
N SER A 22 -3.36 0.62 9.29
CA SER A 22 -3.27 2.08 9.22
C SER A 22 -4.62 2.79 9.40
N PHE A 23 -5.73 2.12 9.12
CA PHE A 23 -7.07 2.63 9.38
C PHE A 23 -7.47 2.55 10.86
N ARG A 24 -6.87 1.64 11.63
CA ARG A 24 -7.15 1.46 13.07
C ARG A 24 -6.19 2.25 13.95
N LEU A 25 -4.90 2.26 13.62
CA LEU A 25 -3.85 2.83 14.49
C LEU A 25 -3.63 4.32 14.22
N PRO A 26 -3.88 5.23 15.19
CA PRO A 26 -3.79 6.67 14.98
C PRO A 26 -2.40 7.15 14.52
N HIS A 27 -1.32 6.55 15.03
CA HIS A 27 0.05 6.93 14.65
C HIS A 27 0.40 6.56 13.19
N LYS A 28 -0.41 5.73 12.53
CA LYS A 28 -0.24 5.35 11.12
C LYS A 28 -1.18 6.10 10.17
N LYS A 29 -1.95 7.09 10.67
CA LYS A 29 -2.95 7.80 9.86
C LYS A 29 -2.40 8.43 8.58
N SER A 30 -1.15 8.89 8.60
CA SER A 30 -0.47 9.55 7.47
C SER A 30 0.45 8.60 6.68
N ALA A 31 0.33 7.28 6.87
CA ALA A 31 1.19 6.31 6.19
C ALA A 31 0.98 6.31 4.66
N THR A 32 -0.25 6.49 4.19
CA THR A 32 -0.58 6.64 2.76
C THR A 32 -1.64 7.73 2.57
N ALA A 33 -1.80 8.21 1.33
CA ALA A 33 -2.89 9.13 1.01
C ALA A 33 -4.27 8.52 1.29
N LEU A 34 -4.44 7.21 1.05
CA LEU A 34 -5.64 6.47 1.40
C LEU A 34 -5.92 6.49 2.91
N SER A 35 -4.93 6.20 3.76
CA SER A 35 -5.17 6.22 5.21
C SER A 35 -5.52 7.64 5.67
N GLU A 36 -4.87 8.65 5.12
CA GLU A 36 -5.17 10.04 5.45
C GLU A 36 -6.61 10.41 5.06
N HIS A 37 -7.08 9.96 3.90
CA HIS A 37 -8.46 10.14 3.46
C HIS A 37 -9.46 9.43 4.40
N VAL A 38 -9.21 8.15 4.73
CA VAL A 38 -10.07 7.38 5.63
C VAL A 38 -10.21 8.04 7.00
N TRP A 39 -9.10 8.51 7.59
CA TRP A 39 -9.15 9.22 8.86
C TRP A 39 -9.92 10.54 8.76
N LYS A 40 -9.77 11.31 7.67
CA LYS A 40 -10.58 12.51 7.44
C LYS A 40 -12.08 12.19 7.38
N GLN A 41 -12.48 11.09 6.74
CA GLN A 41 -13.89 10.69 6.70
C GLN A 41 -14.42 10.29 8.08
N LYS A 42 -13.61 9.55 8.85
CA LYS A 42 -13.92 9.22 10.25
C LYS A 42 -14.09 10.45 11.12
N ASP A 43 -13.16 11.40 11.04
CA ASP A 43 -13.20 12.66 11.80
C ASP A 43 -14.46 13.48 11.45
N ASN A 44 -14.88 13.42 10.18
CA ASN A 44 -16.09 14.07 9.69
C ASN A 44 -17.39 13.29 9.99
N LYS A 45 -17.30 12.13 10.65
CA LYS A 45 -18.44 11.22 10.94
C LYS A 45 -19.27 10.89 9.71
N ARG A 46 -18.61 10.69 8.57
CA ARG A 46 -19.26 10.27 7.33
C ARG A 46 -19.10 8.78 7.15
N ASP A 47 -20.17 8.15 6.72
CA ASP A 47 -20.12 6.77 6.26
C ASP A 47 -19.39 6.72 4.91
N PHE A 48 -18.55 5.71 4.74
CA PHE A 48 -17.82 5.46 3.51
C PHE A 48 -17.67 3.96 3.30
N LYS A 49 -17.57 3.56 2.03
CA LYS A 49 -17.34 2.18 1.62
C LYS A 49 -16.04 2.11 0.84
N ILE A 50 -15.21 1.11 1.15
CA ILE A 50 -13.95 0.85 0.47
C ILE A 50 -14.08 -0.47 -0.27
N SER A 51 -13.86 -0.46 -1.59
CA SER A 51 -13.71 -1.67 -2.38
C SER A 51 -12.22 -1.99 -2.58
N TRP A 52 -11.88 -3.17 -3.08
CA TRP A 52 -10.49 -3.52 -3.40
C TRP A 52 -10.48 -4.30 -4.72
N GLU A 53 -9.57 -3.94 -5.62
CA GLU A 53 -9.40 -4.62 -6.91
C GLU A 53 -7.91 -4.94 -7.12
N ILE A 54 -7.62 -5.87 -8.03
CA ILE A 54 -6.27 -6.11 -8.55
C ILE A 54 -6.25 -5.62 -9.99
N ILE A 55 -5.63 -4.46 -10.25
CA ILE A 55 -5.64 -3.85 -11.60
C ILE A 55 -4.65 -4.54 -12.55
N GLU A 56 -3.41 -4.80 -12.10
CA GLU A 56 -2.37 -5.43 -12.91
C GLU A 56 -1.47 -6.29 -12.02
N LYS A 57 -0.93 -7.37 -12.58
CA LYS A 57 0.15 -8.15 -11.97
C LYS A 57 1.43 -7.93 -12.76
N SER A 58 2.45 -7.39 -12.10
CA SER A 58 3.75 -7.13 -12.74
C SER A 58 4.92 -7.51 -11.84
N ALA A 59 6.04 -7.84 -12.48
CA ALA A 59 7.24 -8.22 -11.76
C ALA A 59 7.89 -7.00 -11.08
N ALA A 60 8.31 -7.19 -9.83
CA ALA A 60 9.17 -6.24 -9.12
C ALA A 60 10.55 -6.13 -9.80
N TYR A 61 11.35 -5.17 -9.35
CA TYR A 61 12.71 -5.00 -9.87
C TYR A 61 13.57 -6.25 -9.59
N SER A 62 14.38 -6.65 -10.58
CA SER A 62 15.33 -7.76 -10.48
C SER A 62 16.61 -7.43 -11.23
N THR A 63 17.76 -7.63 -10.57
CA THR A 63 19.09 -7.39 -11.16
C THR A 63 19.43 -8.34 -12.30
N LYS A 64 18.80 -9.52 -12.35
CA LYS A 64 19.10 -10.58 -13.32
C LYS A 64 18.57 -10.29 -14.72
N THR A 65 17.38 -9.68 -14.81
CA THR A 65 16.62 -9.63 -16.06
C THR A 65 16.24 -8.23 -16.49
N LYS A 66 16.12 -7.25 -15.59
CA LYS A 66 15.58 -5.92 -15.94
C LYS A 66 16.22 -4.80 -15.12
N LYS A 67 16.83 -3.83 -15.81
CA LYS A 67 17.25 -2.54 -15.22
C LYS A 67 16.08 -1.61 -14.86
N LYS A 68 14.82 -2.06 -15.00
CA LYS A 68 13.60 -1.28 -14.77
C LYS A 68 12.65 -2.06 -13.86
N CYS A 69 11.90 -1.33 -13.03
CA CYS A 69 10.89 -1.91 -12.14
C CYS A 69 9.51 -1.78 -12.79
N ASN A 70 8.99 -2.87 -13.37
CA ASN A 70 7.68 -2.85 -14.01
C ASN A 70 6.57 -2.53 -12.98
N LEU A 71 6.69 -3.05 -11.76
CA LEU A 71 5.78 -2.71 -10.66
C LEU A 71 5.62 -1.19 -10.44
N CYS A 72 6.72 -0.46 -10.29
CA CYS A 72 6.67 1.01 -10.15
C CYS A 72 6.25 1.72 -11.42
N LEU A 73 6.55 1.18 -12.61
CA LEU A 73 6.15 1.79 -13.87
C LEU A 73 4.64 1.67 -14.09
N SER A 74 4.07 0.50 -13.82
CA SER A 74 2.62 0.26 -13.84
C SER A 74 1.89 1.16 -12.85
N GLU A 75 2.40 1.32 -11.62
CA GLU A 75 1.83 2.26 -10.64
C GLU A 75 1.71 3.67 -11.21
N LYS A 76 2.81 4.19 -11.74
CA LYS A 76 2.86 5.55 -12.30
C LYS A 76 1.91 5.69 -13.49
N TYR A 77 1.83 4.67 -14.34
CA TYR A 77 0.91 4.64 -15.46
C TYR A 77 -0.54 4.75 -14.97
N PHE A 78 -0.96 3.92 -14.02
CA PHE A 78 -2.35 3.94 -13.53
C PHE A 78 -2.70 5.18 -12.70
N ILE A 79 -1.75 5.74 -11.92
CA ILE A 79 -1.95 7.03 -11.26
C ILE A 79 -2.19 8.14 -12.30
N LEU A 80 -1.49 8.11 -13.43
CA LEU A 80 -1.64 9.09 -14.50
C LEU A 80 -2.95 8.92 -15.29
N GLU A 81 -3.34 7.67 -15.55
CA GLU A 81 -4.52 7.30 -16.32
C GLU A 81 -5.83 7.49 -15.53
N LYS A 82 -5.88 7.06 -14.26
CA LYS A 82 -7.10 7.11 -13.44
C LYS A 82 -7.21 8.42 -12.68
N LYS A 83 -7.89 9.40 -13.26
CA LYS A 83 -8.24 10.67 -12.60
C LYS A 83 -9.75 10.76 -12.35
N PRO A 84 -10.19 11.27 -11.18
CA PRO A 84 -9.39 11.78 -10.05
C PRO A 84 -8.77 10.68 -9.17
N THR A 85 -7.60 10.96 -8.58
CA THR A 85 -6.88 10.03 -7.68
C THR A 85 -6.47 10.70 -6.37
N LEU A 86 -6.50 9.95 -5.27
CA LEU A 86 -6.01 10.36 -3.95
C LEU A 86 -4.48 10.42 -3.88
N ASN A 87 -3.76 9.78 -4.80
CA ASN A 87 -2.30 9.79 -4.80
C ASN A 87 -1.72 11.20 -4.92
N LYS A 88 -0.64 11.45 -4.20
CA LYS A 88 0.09 12.72 -4.31
C LYS A 88 0.83 12.78 -5.64
N ARG A 89 0.88 13.94 -6.29
CA ARG A 89 1.51 14.09 -7.61
C ARG A 89 3.01 13.80 -7.56
N GLU A 90 3.64 14.07 -6.43
CA GLU A 90 5.05 13.81 -6.14
C GLU A 90 5.37 12.30 -6.13
N GLU A 91 4.39 11.42 -5.87
CA GLU A 91 4.59 9.96 -5.90
C GLU A 91 5.00 9.49 -7.30
N ILE A 92 4.51 10.15 -8.36
CA ILE A 92 4.87 9.85 -9.75
C ILE A 92 6.36 10.13 -10.01
N LEU A 93 6.91 11.15 -9.36
CA LEU A 93 8.30 11.57 -9.51
C LEU A 93 9.26 10.78 -8.63
N SER A 94 8.73 9.95 -7.71
CA SER A 94 9.55 9.17 -6.79
C SER A 94 10.48 8.20 -7.50
N THR A 95 11.69 8.04 -6.96
CA THR A 95 12.63 7.01 -7.41
C THR A 95 12.16 5.64 -6.96
N CYS A 96 12.44 4.60 -7.75
CA CYS A 96 12.04 3.23 -7.41
C CYS A 96 12.70 2.75 -6.11
N MET A 97 11.92 2.54 -5.05
CA MET A 97 12.41 2.01 -3.77
C MET A 97 12.85 0.53 -3.88
N HIS A 98 12.28 -0.23 -4.83
CA HIS A 98 12.64 -1.63 -5.06
C HIS A 98 14.06 -1.83 -5.62
N THR A 99 14.73 -0.80 -6.12
CA THR A 99 16.15 -0.93 -6.50
C THR A 99 17.06 -0.95 -5.27
N ARG A 100 16.64 -0.28 -4.18
CA ARG A 100 17.43 -0.11 -2.96
C ARG A 100 17.77 -1.44 -2.27
N LYS A 101 16.94 -2.48 -2.42
CA LYS A 101 17.23 -3.81 -1.87
C LYS A 101 18.41 -4.51 -2.56
N TYR A 102 18.82 -4.04 -3.74
CA TYR A 102 19.92 -4.60 -4.52
C TYR A 102 21.18 -3.72 -4.49
N LEU A 103 21.12 -2.55 -3.86
CA LEU A 103 22.29 -1.70 -3.69
C LEU A 103 23.15 -2.22 -2.53
N LEU A 104 24.46 -2.34 -2.75
CA LEU A 104 25.42 -2.62 -1.70
C LEU A 104 25.39 -1.47 -0.67
N LYS A 105 25.30 -1.80 0.62
CA LYS A 105 25.34 -0.83 1.72
C LYS A 105 26.56 -1.08 2.59
N ASN A 106 27.33 -0.03 2.88
CA ASN A 106 28.36 -0.07 3.91
C ASN A 106 27.70 0.19 5.28
N THR A 107 27.30 -0.86 5.98
CA THR A 107 26.69 -0.74 7.31
C THR A 107 27.75 -0.88 8.40
N LYS A 108 27.97 0.17 9.19
CA LYS A 108 28.52 0.00 10.55
C LYS A 108 27.35 -0.45 11.42
N GLU A 109 27.39 -1.67 11.91
CA GLU A 109 26.31 -2.22 12.75
C GLU A 109 26.11 -1.36 14.01
N SER A 110 24.90 -0.87 14.23
CA SER A 110 24.45 -0.40 15.55
C SER A 110 23.16 -1.13 15.86
N ARG A 111 23.23 -2.10 16.79
CA ARG A 111 22.07 -2.75 17.40
C ARG A 111 21.17 -1.68 18.03
N ARG A 112 19.85 -1.76 17.86
CA ARG A 112 18.89 -1.06 18.72
C ARG A 112 17.77 -2.01 19.11
N HIS A 113 17.50 -2.04 20.41
CA HIS A 113 16.45 -2.77 21.12
C HIS A 113 15.06 -2.31 20.68
N ASN A 114 14.08 -3.22 20.80
CA ASN A 114 12.65 -2.94 20.61
C ASN A 114 12.09 -2.32 21.89
N ASP A 115 11.34 -1.23 21.76
CA ASP A 115 10.44 -0.74 22.81
C ASP A 115 8.98 -0.92 22.36
N GLU A 116 8.21 -1.55 23.26
CA GLU A 116 6.81 -1.93 23.16
C GLU A 116 5.91 -0.72 23.51
N LEU A 117 4.83 -0.47 22.78
CA LEU A 117 3.85 0.56 23.12
C LEU A 117 2.42 0.03 22.97
N ASP A 118 1.68 0.11 24.08
CA ASP A 118 0.30 -0.29 24.30
C ASP A 118 -0.72 0.42 23.40
N LEU A 119 -1.77 -0.32 23.03
CA LEU A 119 -2.89 0.16 22.24
C LEU A 119 -4.20 -0.07 23.00
N ASN A 120 -4.79 1.00 23.52
CA ASN A 120 -6.22 1.06 23.82
C ASN A 120 -6.83 2.20 22.99
N GLY A 121 -7.77 1.88 22.11
CA GLY A 121 -8.48 2.84 21.28
C GLY A 121 -9.74 2.24 20.69
N HIS A 122 -10.87 2.84 21.05
CA HIS A 122 -12.25 2.43 20.80
C HIS A 122 -12.63 2.55 19.30
N ASP A 123 -13.12 1.47 18.70
CA ASP A 123 -13.48 1.39 17.27
C ASP A 123 -14.92 1.84 17.00
N GLY A 124 -15.09 2.81 16.10
CA GLY A 124 -16.32 2.98 15.33
C GLY A 124 -16.38 1.93 14.21
N ALA A 125 -17.55 1.33 13.99
CA ALA A 125 -17.75 0.25 13.03
C ALA A 125 -17.44 0.68 11.60
N ILE A 126 -16.66 -0.12 10.87
CA ILE A 126 -16.40 0.02 9.43
C ILE A 126 -16.96 -1.25 8.78
N GLU A 127 -17.91 -1.11 7.85
CA GLU A 127 -18.31 -2.21 6.98
C GLU A 127 -17.29 -2.37 5.86
N ILE A 128 -16.46 -3.40 5.99
CA ILE A 128 -15.48 -3.80 4.98
C ILE A 128 -16.02 -5.08 4.34
N GLU A 129 -16.31 -5.05 3.03
CA GLU A 129 -16.65 -6.26 2.32
C GLU A 129 -15.41 -7.18 2.29
N ALA A 130 -15.59 -8.41 2.80
CA ALA A 130 -14.55 -9.41 2.84
C ALA A 130 -14.12 -9.81 1.42
N VAL A 131 -12.81 -9.97 1.23
CA VAL A 131 -12.25 -10.55 0.02
C VAL A 131 -12.63 -12.04 0.02
N PRO A 132 -13.23 -12.60 -1.05
CA PRO A 132 -13.61 -14.00 -1.10
C PRO A 132 -12.39 -14.93 -0.94
N ASP A 133 -12.56 -16.00 -0.15
CA ASP A 133 -11.50 -16.95 0.24
C ASP A 133 -10.90 -17.75 -0.95
N ASP A 134 -11.56 -17.74 -2.12
CA ASP A 134 -11.17 -18.53 -3.29
C ASP A 134 -10.13 -17.86 -4.21
N ALA A 135 -9.39 -16.86 -3.74
CA ALA A 135 -8.32 -16.25 -4.53
C ALA A 135 -7.09 -17.19 -4.60
N PRO A 136 -6.68 -17.69 -5.78
CA PRO A 136 -5.65 -18.72 -5.87
C PRO A 136 -4.30 -18.22 -5.35
N GLU A 137 -3.81 -18.85 -4.28
CA GLU A 137 -2.42 -18.77 -3.83
C GLU A 137 -1.55 -19.57 -4.81
N GLU A 138 -0.78 -18.86 -5.64
CA GLU A 138 0.28 -19.48 -6.41
C GLU A 138 1.61 -18.78 -6.15
N GLU A 139 2.58 -19.61 -5.78
CA GLU A 139 3.97 -19.32 -5.52
C GLU A 139 4.60 -18.57 -6.71
N GLY A 140 5.15 -17.38 -6.44
CA GLY A 140 5.84 -16.55 -7.43
C GLY A 140 5.23 -15.15 -7.55
N GLN A 141 5.67 -14.24 -6.66
CA GLN A 141 5.50 -12.78 -6.69
C GLN A 141 4.31 -12.24 -7.52
N LYS A 142 3.16 -11.96 -6.90
CA LYS A 142 1.96 -11.40 -7.58
C LYS A 142 1.24 -10.38 -6.71
N HIS A 143 1.33 -9.07 -6.98
CA HIS A 143 0.92 -8.07 -6.00
C HIS A 143 0.23 -6.82 -6.57
N CYS A 144 -0.73 -6.30 -5.80
CA CYS A 144 -2.00 -5.73 -6.25
C CYS A 144 -2.20 -4.24 -5.89
N VAL A 145 -3.14 -3.57 -6.56
CA VAL A 145 -3.44 -2.14 -6.43
C VAL A 145 -4.95 -1.85 -6.35
N VAL A 146 -5.37 -1.16 -5.27
CA VAL A 146 -6.73 -0.83 -4.79
C VAL A 146 -7.58 0.01 -5.78
N ARG A 147 -8.91 -0.12 -5.71
CA ARG A 147 -9.91 0.84 -6.23
C ARG A 147 -10.91 1.11 -5.10
N GLU A 148 -11.41 2.33 -4.94
CA GLU A 148 -12.64 2.62 -4.19
C GLU A 148 -13.80 2.83 -5.15
#